data_AF-A0A4R1XF07-F1
#
_entry.id   AF-A0A4R1XF07-F1
#
_cell.length_a   1.000
_cell.length_b   1.000
_cell.length_c   1.000
_cell.angle_alpha   90.00
_cell.angle_beta   90.00
_cell.angle_gamma   90.00
#
_symmetry.space_group_name_H-M   'P 1'
#
loop_
_entity.id
_entity.type
_entity.pdbx_description
1 polymer ?
#
loop_
_entity_poly.entity_id
_entity_poly.type
_entity_poly.pdbx_seq_one_letter_code
_entity_poly.pdbx_strand_id
1 'polypeptide(L)' 'MSIQVRVIAVDNQKYTATVEAFDGAQRILKSSVGFKTASKTSIESAIKKSLKTFNRPSFGGMEIIFLCRMGEIS' A
#
# COMPACT_ATOMS: atom_id res chain seq x y z
N MET A 1 17.89 1.79 4.43
CA MET A 1 16.63 2.49 4.75
C MET A 1 15.47 1.68 4.19
N SER A 2 14.53 1.29 5.05
CA SER A 2 13.36 0.49 4.67
C SER A 2 12.10 1.36 4.72
N ILE A 3 11.37 1.45 3.62
CA ILE A 3 10.06 2.10 3.60
C ILE A 3 9.01 1.10 4.05
N GLN A 4 8.22 1.47 5.05
CA GLN A 4 7.08 0.70 5.51
C GLN A 4 5.81 1.23 4.85
N VAL A 5 5.13 0.37 4.11
CA VAL A 5 3.87 0.71 3.41
C VAL A 5 2.73 0.06 4.15
N ARG A 6 1.76 0.85 4.59
CA ARG A 6 0.60 0.41 5.35
C ARG A 6 -0.64 0.52 4.47
N VAL A 7 -1.33 -0.59 4.25
CA VAL A 7 -2.66 -0.59 3.63
C VAL A 7 -3.70 -0.33 4.71
N ILE A 8 -4.34 0.83 4.69
CA ILE A 8 -5.24 1.28 5.77
C ILE A 8 -6.72 1.11 5.41
N ALA A 9 -7.07 1.01 4.13
CA ALA A 9 -8.43 0.75 3.67
C ALA A 9 -8.41 0.04 2.32
N VAL A 10 -9.40 -0.82 2.08
CA VAL A 10 -9.63 -1.49 0.80
C VAL A 10 -11.10 -1.31 0.43
N ASP A 11 -11.36 -0.64 -0.67
CA ASP A 11 -12.68 -0.52 -1.28
C ASP A 11 -12.79 -1.57 -2.40
N ASN A 12 -13.55 -2.63 -2.12
CA ASN A 12 -13.77 -3.73 -3.06
C ASN A 12 -14.76 -3.38 -4.17
N GLN A 13 -15.61 -2.36 -3.98
CA GLN A 13 -16.55 -1.92 -5.02
C GLN A 13 -15.82 -1.12 -6.10
N LYS A 14 -14.89 -0.25 -5.67
CA LYS A 14 -14.09 0.59 -6.57
C LYS A 14 -12.77 -0.04 -6.97
N TYR A 15 -12.44 -1.19 -6.40
CA TYR A 15 -11.15 -1.87 -6.56
C TYR A 15 -9.96 -0.95 -6.26
N THR A 16 -10.04 -0.22 -5.14
CA THR A 16 -9.00 0.73 -4.72
C THR A 16 -8.54 0.48 -3.29
N ALA A 17 -7.24 0.52 -3.05
CA ALA A 17 -6.66 0.40 -1.73
C ALA A 17 -6.01 1.72 -1.32
N THR A 18 -6.34 2.24 -0.14
CA THR A 18 -5.66 3.40 0.42
C THR A 18 -4.41 2.93 1.15
N VAL A 19 -3.27 3.49 0.77
CA VAL A 19 -1.97 3.17 1.35
C VAL A 19 -1.27 4.40 1.90
N GLU A 20 -0.52 4.20 2.97
CA GLU A 20 0.38 5.18 3.54
C GLU A 20 1.81 4.60 3.54
N ALA A 21 2.80 5.37 3.11
CA ALA A 21 4.20 4.96 3.21
C ALA A 21 4.91 5.78 4.29
N PHE A 22 5.78 5.11 5.04
CA PHE A 22 6.52 5.66 6.16
C PHE A 22 8.01 5.41 5.98
N ASP A 23 8.83 6.43 6.24
CA ASP A 23 10.26 6.32 6.47
C ASP A 23 10.52 6.51 7.97
N GLY A 24 10.73 5.40 8.68
CA GLY A 24 10.69 5.39 10.14
C GLY A 24 9.34 5.87 10.70
N ALA A 25 9.36 6.96 11.47
CA ALA A 25 8.15 7.58 12.04
C ALA A 25 7.48 8.60 11.10
N GLN A 26 8.15 8.99 10.02
CA GLN A 26 7.66 10.04 9.13
C GLN A 26 6.78 9.44 8.03
N ARG A 27 5.53 9.89 7.93
CA ARG A 27 4.68 9.58 6.77
C ARG A 27 5.20 10.36 5.55
N ILE A 28 5.60 9.63 4.51
CA ILE A 28 6.14 10.20 3.27
C ILE A 28 5.15 10.15 2.11
N LEU A 29 4.12 9.29 2.17
CA LEU A 29 3.10 9.18 1.14
C LEU A 29 1.75 8.79 1.74
N LYS A 30 0.68 9.33 1.17
CA LYS A 30 -0.67 8.78 1.28
C LYS A 30 -1.30 8.79 -0.12
N SER A 31 -1.71 7.63 -0.62
CA SER A 31 -2.26 7.51 -1.97
C SER A 31 -3.34 6.43 -2.05
N SER A 32 -4.23 6.56 -3.03
CA SER A 32 -5.16 5.50 -3.41
C SER A 32 -4.61 4.75 -4.61
N VAL A 33 -4.56 3.42 -4.50
CA VAL A 33 -3.97 2.53 -5.50
C VAL A 33 -5.05 1.61 -6.04
N GLY A 34 -5.32 1.70 -7.35
CA GLY A 34 -6.22 0.78 -8.03
C GLY A 34 -5.62 -0.61 -8.17
N PHE A 35 -6.41 -1.65 -7.90
CA PHE A 35 -6.06 -3.05 -8.12
C PHE A 35 -7.07 -3.71 -9.08
N LYS A 36 -6.71 -4.88 -9.64
CA LYS A 36 -7.56 -5.57 -10.64
C LYS A 36 -8.42 -6.68 -10.03
N THR A 37 -7.97 -7.25 -8.92
CA THR A 37 -8.62 -8.37 -8.26
C THR A 37 -8.54 -8.14 -6.76
N ALA A 38 -9.61 -8.42 -6.03
CA ALA A 38 -9.64 -8.32 -4.56
C ALA A 38 -8.85 -9.46 -3.91
N SER A 39 -7.54 -9.51 -4.19
CA SER A 39 -6.61 -10.46 -3.60
C SER A 39 -5.39 -9.72 -3.06
N LYS A 40 -4.84 -10.22 -1.96
CA LYS A 40 -3.63 -9.67 -1.32
C LYS A 40 -2.51 -9.46 -2.34
N THR A 41 -2.23 -10.47 -3.17
CA THR A 41 -1.19 -10.43 -4.19
C THR A 41 -1.43 -9.35 -5.26
N SER A 42 -2.68 -9.12 -5.67
CA SER A 42 -3.02 -8.08 -6.65
C SER A 42 -2.80 -6.69 -6.05
N ILE A 43 -3.22 -6.50 -4.80
CA ILE A 43 -3.03 -5.26 -4.04
C ILE A 43 -1.54 -4.98 -3.83
N GLU A 44 -0.76 -5.97 -3.37
CA GLU A 44 0.70 -5.84 -3.23
C GLU A 44 1.38 -5.46 -4.55
N SER A 45 0.98 -6.10 -5.65
CA SER A 45 1.55 -5.82 -6.97
C SER A 45 1.21 -4.40 -7.43
N ALA A 46 -0.02 -3.95 -7.20
CA ALA A 46 -0.44 -2.60 -7.53
C ALA A 46 0.32 -1.55 -6.71
N ILE A 47 0.51 -1.80 -5.42
CA ILE A 47 1.29 -0.96 -4.51
C ILE A 47 2.75 -0.90 -4.96
N LYS A 48 3.39 -2.05 -5.20
CA LYS A 48 4.77 -2.12 -5.71
C LYS A 48 4.92 -1.32 -7.01
N LYS A 49 3.95 -1.42 -7.92
CA LYS A 49 3.96 -0.64 -9.18
C LYS A 49 3.82 0.86 -8.91
N SER A 50 2.89 1.27 -8.07
CA SER A 50 2.66 2.67 -7.71
C SER A 50 3.82 3.26 -6.92
N LEU A 51 4.60 2.44 -6.21
CA LEU A 51 5.74 2.91 -5.41
C LEU A 51 7.07 2.80 -6.14
N LYS A 52 7.18 2.01 -7.21
CA LYS A 52 8.35 2.02 -8.11
C LYS A 52 8.61 3.41 -8.71
N THR A 53 7.57 4.22 -8.91
CA THR A 53 7.72 5.63 -9.35
C THR A 53 8.32 6.52 -8.27
N PHE A 54 8.14 6.18 -6.99
CA PHE A 54 8.74 6.88 -5.85
C PHE A 54 10.07 6.26 -5.42
N ASN A 55 10.36 5.04 -5.88
CA ASN A 55 11.58 4.30 -5.62
C ASN A 55 12.75 4.90 -6.40
N ARG A 56 13.17 6.10 -5.99
CA ARG A 56 14.55 6.55 -6.21
C ARG A 56 15.49 5.49 -5.61
N PRO A 57 16.67 5.24 -6.19
CA PRO A 57 17.58 4.15 -5.82
C PRO A 57 18.05 4.12 -4.35
N SER A 58 17.59 5.04 -3.50
CA SER A 58 17.98 5.23 -2.10
C SER A 58 17.24 4.34 -1.09
N PHE A 59 16.13 3.69 -1.43
CA PHE A 59 15.35 2.91 -0.47
C PHE A 59 15.70 1.42 -0.56
N GLY A 60 16.66 0.99 0.26
CA GLY A 60 17.19 -0.38 0.32
C GLY A 60 16.22 -1.49 0.76
N GLY A 61 14.91 -1.33 0.58
CA GLY A 61 13.88 -2.32 0.87
C GLY A 61 12.51 -1.70 1.08
N MET A 62 11.44 -2.42 0.71
CA MET A 62 10.05 -2.03 0.93
C MET A 62 9.31 -3.16 1.65
N GLU A 63 8.77 -2.85 2.80
CA GLU A 63 7.94 -3.75 3.60
C GLU A 63 6.48 -3.32 3.47
N ILE A 64 5.60 -4.22 3.02
CA ILE A 64 4.16 -3.93 2.90
C ILE A 64 3.42 -4.61 4.05
N ILE A 65 2.77 -3.80 4.88
CA ILE A 65 1.97 -4.20 6.03
C ILE A 65 0.51 -3.91 5.71
N PHE A 66 -0.33 -4.92 5.87
CA PHE A 66 -1.78 -4.77 5.77
C PHE A 66 -2.33 -4.45 7.15
N LEU A 67 -2.73 -3.20 7.38
CA LEU A 67 -3.38 -2.74 8.61
C LEU A 67 -4.90 -2.63 8.47
N CYS A 68 -5.47 -3.17 7.39
CA CYS A 68 -6.90 -3.22 7.18
C CYS A 68 -7.54 -3.97 8.35
N ARG A 69 -8.27 -3.25 9.19
CA ARG A 69 -9.21 -3.87 10.12
C ARG A 69 -10.24 -4.60 9.26
N MET A 70 -10.25 -5.92 9.34
CA MET A 70 -11.35 -6.74 8.83
C MET A 70 -12.57 -6.49 9.72
N GLY A 71 -13.31 -5.42 9.46
CA GLY A 71 -14.57 -5.10 10.11
C GLY A 71 -15.26 -4.03 9.27
N GLU A 72 -16.46 -4.23 8.71
CA GLU A 72 -17.45 -5.29 8.84
C GLU A 72 -17.83 -5.74 7.42
N ILE A 73 -17.86 -7.06 7.18
CA ILE A 73 -18.67 -7.60 6.10
C ILE A 73 -20.08 -7.60 6.66
N SER A 74 -20.82 -6.51 6.44
CA SER A 74 -22.24 -6.40 6.75
C SER A 74 -23.01 -6.15 5.47
#